data_AF-V8NAJ9-F1
#
_entry.id   AF-V8NAJ9-F1
#
_cell.length_a   1.000
_cell.length_b   1.000
_cell.length_c   1.000
_cell.angle_alpha   90.00
_cell.angle_beta   90.00
_cell.angle_gamma   90.00
#
_symmetry.space_group_name_H-M   'P 1'
#
loop_
_entity.id
_entity.type
_entity.pdbx_description
1 polymer ?
#
loop_
_entity_poly.entity_id
_entity_poly.type
_entity_poly.pdbx_seq_one_letter_code
_entity_poly.pdbx_strand_id
1 'polypeptide(L)'
;MNSAISLLQNIEEIDKFQKGEGKEEEKYIDVVINKNMKLGQKVLIPVKQFPKFNFVGKLLGPRGNSLKRLQEETLTKMSILGKGSMRDKAK
;
A
#
# COMPACT_ATOMS: atom_id res chain seq x y z
N MET A 1 -9.28 -16.04 -34.76
CA MET A 1 -8.66 -16.20 -33.42
C MET A 1 -8.71 -14.91 -32.59
N ASN A 2 -8.30 -13.76 -33.11
CA ASN A 2 -8.25 -12.49 -32.35
C ASN A 2 -9.63 -11.98 -31.85
N SER A 3 -10.71 -12.20 -32.61
CA SER A 3 -12.05 -11.75 -32.21
C SER A 3 -12.60 -12.48 -30.99
N ALA A 4 -12.25 -13.76 -30.81
CA ALA A 4 -12.66 -14.55 -29.65
C ALA A 4 -11.92 -14.12 -28.38
N ILE A 5 -10.65 -13.75 -28.51
CA ILE A 5 -9.83 -13.22 -27.40
C ILE A 5 -10.42 -11.88 -26.90
N SER A 6 -10.82 -10.99 -27.80
CA SER A 6 -11.46 -9.72 -27.43
C SER A 6 -12.82 -9.91 -26.75
N LEU A 7 -13.64 -10.86 -27.22
CA LEU A 7 -14.92 -11.17 -26.58
C LEU A 7 -14.74 -11.78 -25.18
N LEU A 8 -13.75 -12.65 -25.00
CA LEU A 8 -13.41 -13.21 -23.68
C LEU A 8 -12.92 -12.13 -22.71
N GLN A 9 -12.10 -11.17 -23.17
CA GLN A 9 -11.70 -10.02 -22.35
C GLN A 9 -12.91 -9.20 -21.88
N ASN A 10 -13.88 -8.94 -22.77
CA ASN A 10 -15.11 -8.23 -22.41
C ASN A 10 -15.97 -9.03 -21.42
N ILE A 11 -16.08 -10.35 -21.59
CA ILE A 11 -16.84 -11.22 -20.68
C ILE A 11 -16.19 -11.26 -19.29
N GLU A 12 -14.86 -11.38 -19.21
CA GLU A 12 -14.11 -11.29 -17.95
C GLU A 12 -14.27 -9.93 -17.27
N GLU A 13 -14.33 -8.84 -18.04
CA GLU A 13 -14.53 -7.49 -17.52
C GLU A 13 -15.94 -7.29 -16.96
N ILE A 14 -16.96 -7.84 -17.62
CA ILE A 14 -18.35 -7.87 -17.14
C ILE A 14 -18.48 -8.69 -15.84
N ASP A 15 -17.82 -9.85 -15.77
CA ASP A 15 -17.85 -10.71 -14.57
C ASP A 15 -17.18 -10.02 -13.36
N LYS A 16 -16.07 -9.30 -13.58
CA LYS A 16 -15.42 -8.46 -12.54
C LYS A 16 -16.31 -7.33 -12.03
N PHE A 17 -17.09 -6.72 -12.92
CA PHE A 17 -18.04 -5.66 -12.56
C PHE A 17 -19.22 -6.23 -11.74
N GLN A 18 -19.79 -7.36 -12.17
CA GLN A 18 -20.92 -8.00 -11.49
C GLN A 18 -20.56 -8.59 -10.12
N LYS A 19 -19.34 -9.12 -9.96
CA LYS A 19 -18.86 -9.66 -8.68
C LYS A 19 -18.56 -8.59 -7.62
N GLY A 20 -18.60 -7.30 -7.97
CA GLY A 20 -18.24 -6.21 -7.05
C GLY A 20 -16.76 -6.23 -6.62
N GLU A 21 -15.94 -7.06 -7.28
CA GLU A 21 -14.49 -7.13 -7.11
C GLU A 21 -13.79 -5.97 -7.84
N GLY A 22 -14.52 -5.27 -8.71
CA GLY A 22 -14.18 -3.93 -9.19
C GLY A 22 -14.57 -2.84 -8.18
N LYS A 23 -14.07 -2.91 -6.94
CA LYS A 23 -13.93 -1.68 -6.16
C LYS A 23 -12.89 -0.85 -6.89
N GLU A 24 -13.28 -0.13 -7.94
CA GLU A 24 -12.56 1.07 -8.35
C GLU A 24 -12.44 1.88 -7.06
N GLU A 25 -11.22 1.96 -6.51
CA GLU A 25 -10.88 3.07 -5.64
C GLU A 25 -11.42 4.30 -6.36
N GLU A 26 -12.40 5.00 -5.77
CA GLU A 26 -13.18 6.08 -6.39
C GLU A 26 -12.28 6.88 -7.34
N LYS A 27 -12.31 6.54 -8.64
CA LYS A 27 -11.29 6.98 -9.60
C LYS A 27 -11.34 8.50 -9.80
N TYR A 28 -12.49 9.07 -9.45
CA TYR A 28 -12.80 10.47 -9.47
C TYR A 28 -13.32 10.87 -8.09
N ILE A 29 -12.83 12.02 -7.63
CA ILE A 29 -13.25 12.62 -6.36
C ILE A 29 -14.33 13.66 -6.69
N ASP A 30 -15.48 13.57 -6.02
CA ASP A 30 -16.45 14.66 -6.03
C ASP A 30 -15.99 15.79 -5.11
N VAL A 31 -15.56 16.90 -5.72
CA VAL A 31 -15.00 18.07 -5.02
C VAL A 31 -16.10 18.86 -4.28
N VAL A 32 -17.38 18.69 -4.61
CA VAL A 32 -18.49 19.40 -3.97
C VAL A 32 -18.86 18.76 -2.63
N ILE A 33 -18.84 17.43 -2.56
CA ILE A 33 -19.20 16.65 -1.35
C ILE A 33 -18.02 16.58 -0.36
N ASN A 34 -16.77 16.66 -0.86
CA ASN A 34 -15.54 16.62 -0.08
C ASN A 34 -15.47 15.46 0.94
N LYS A 35 -15.72 14.24 0.44
CA LYS A 35 -15.66 13.02 1.24
C LYS A 35 -14.21 12.64 1.57
N ASN A 36 -13.97 12.12 2.78
CA ASN A 36 -12.64 11.61 3.16
C ASN A 36 -12.18 10.48 2.23
N MET A 37 -11.06 10.71 1.54
CA MET A 37 -10.37 9.73 0.71
C MET A 37 -9.24 9.04 1.50
N LYS A 38 -8.97 7.78 1.16
CA LYS A 38 -7.80 7.04 1.66
C LYS A 38 -6.71 7.05 0.59
N LEU A 39 -5.54 7.56 0.93
CA LEU A 39 -4.34 7.48 0.10
C LEU A 39 -3.33 6.52 0.73
N GLY A 40 -2.65 5.73 -0.09
CA GLY A 40 -1.64 4.79 0.37
C GLY A 40 -0.48 4.69 -0.62
N GLN A 41 0.74 4.84 -0.13
CA GLN A 41 1.96 4.70 -0.93
C GLN A 41 2.87 3.63 -0.31
N LYS A 42 3.38 2.72 -1.15
CA LYS A 42 4.42 1.76 -0.75
C LYS A 42 5.79 2.35 -1.07
N VAL A 43 6.65 2.44 -0.05
CA VAL A 43 8.04 2.93 -0.18
C VAL A 43 8.99 1.78 0.12
N LEU A 44 9.90 1.50 -0.82
CA LEU A 44 10.88 0.42 -0.68
C LEU A 44 12.09 0.88 0.13
N ILE A 45 12.49 0.07 1.12
CA ILE A 45 13.72 0.30 1.88
C ILE A 45 14.90 -0.33 1.11
N PRO A 46 16.00 0.40 0.83
CA PRO A 46 17.10 -0.06 -0.01
C PRO A 46 18.06 -1.03 0.70
N VAL A 47 17.54 -2.14 1.24
CA VAL A 47 18.31 -3.16 1.97
C VAL A 47 19.35 -3.88 1.10
N LYS A 48 19.12 -3.95 -0.23
CA LYS A 48 20.07 -4.56 -1.17
C LYS A 48 21.34 -3.71 -1.36
N GLN A 49 21.19 -2.39 -1.35
CA GLN A 49 22.30 -1.46 -1.52
C GLN A 49 23.08 -1.26 -0.21
N PHE A 50 22.37 -1.29 0.93
CA PHE A 50 22.96 -1.09 2.26
C PHE A 50 22.63 -2.26 3.20
N PRO A 51 23.21 -3.45 2.99
CA PRO A 51 22.83 -4.66 3.74
C PRO A 51 23.22 -4.62 5.22
N LYS A 52 24.19 -3.77 5.60
CA LYS A 52 24.66 -3.63 6.99
C LYS A 52 23.89 -2.60 7.81
N PHE A 53 23.03 -1.80 7.18
CA PHE A 53 22.33 -0.71 7.87
C PHE A 53 20.96 -1.16 8.40
N ASN A 54 20.67 -0.86 9.66
CA ASN A 54 19.39 -1.16 10.28
C ASN A 54 18.37 -0.03 10.08
N PHE A 55 17.71 -0.03 8.92
CA PHE A 55 16.66 0.94 8.60
C PHE A 55 15.47 0.88 9.55
N VAL A 56 14.98 -0.34 9.88
CA VAL A 56 13.79 -0.52 10.73
C VAL A 56 14.03 0.04 12.13
N GLY A 57 15.18 -0.28 12.73
CA GLY A 57 15.56 0.26 14.04
C GLY A 57 15.72 1.77 14.03
N LYS A 58 16.29 2.35 12.97
CA LYS A 58 16.45 3.80 12.82
C LYS A 58 15.11 4.53 12.63
N LEU A 59 14.17 3.94 11.88
CA LEU A 59 12.84 4.50 11.65
C LEU A 59 11.98 4.46 12.93
N LEU A 60 11.98 3.34 13.65
CA LEU A 60 11.22 3.19 14.89
C LEU A 60 11.81 4.06 16.01
N GLY A 61 13.12 4.05 16.16
CA GLY A 61 13.79 4.68 17.29
C GLY A 61 13.45 4.02 18.64
N PRO A 62 13.88 4.60 19.76
CA PRO A 62 13.67 4.02 21.08
C PRO A 62 12.16 3.96 21.39
N ARG A 63 11.68 2.76 21.74
CA ARG A 63 10.25 2.46 22.00
C ARG A 63 9.30 2.81 20.84
N GLY A 64 9.79 3.01 19.62
CA GLY A 64 8.94 3.42 18.50
C GLY A 64 8.61 4.92 18.46
N ASN A 65 9.19 5.73 19.36
CA ASN A 65 8.84 7.14 19.51
C ASN A 65 9.18 7.98 18.26
N SER A 66 10.24 7.63 17.52
CA SER A 66 10.62 8.38 16.31
C SER A 66 9.57 8.21 15.22
N LEU A 67 9.11 6.97 14.96
CA LEU A 67 8.06 6.71 13.99
C LEU A 67 6.70 7.26 14.44
N LYS A 68 6.40 7.18 15.74
CA LYS A 68 5.17 7.76 16.31
C LYS A 68 5.13 9.27 16.11
N ARG A 69 6.21 9.96 16.46
CA ARG A 69 6.35 11.40 16.26
C ARG A 69 6.20 11.79 14.79
N LEU A 70 6.87 11.06 13.88
CA LEU A 70 6.76 11.33 12.44
C LEU A 70 5.33 11.16 11.91
N GLN A 71 4.59 10.17 12.41
CA GLN A 71 3.18 9.98 12.06
C GLN A 71 2.30 11.12 12.58
N GLU A 72 2.54 11.60 13.80
CA GLU A 72 1.82 12.73 14.39
C GLU A 72 2.11 14.04 13.64
N GLU A 73 3.37 14.31 13.30
CA GLU A 73 3.78 15.52 12.57
C GLU A 73 3.25 15.56 11.13
N THR A 74 3.14 14.39 10.48
CA THR A 74 2.66 14.30 9.09
C THR A 74 1.16 13.99 8.97
N LEU A 75 0.49 13.70 10.09
CA LEU A 75 -0.90 13.22 10.13
C LEU A 75 -1.12 11.97 9.26
N THR A 76 -0.11 11.11 9.16
CA THR A 76 -0.18 9.88 8.36
C THR A 76 -0.11 8.64 9.23
N LYS A 77 -0.61 7.52 8.68
CA LYS A 77 -0.42 6.20 9.25
C LYS A 77 0.67 5.48 8.47
N MET A 78 1.74 5.10 9.15
CA MET A 78 2.86 4.38 8.57
C MET A 78 2.94 2.98 9.15
N SER A 79 3.34 2.01 8.32
CA SER A 79 3.52 0.62 8.74
C SER A 79 4.71 0.03 8.01
N ILE A 80 5.62 -0.60 8.76
CA ILE A 80 6.77 -1.30 8.20
C ILE A 80 6.34 -2.74 7.92
N LEU A 81 6.31 -3.12 6.65
CA LEU A 81 5.79 -4.41 6.18
C LEU A 81 6.89 -5.20 5.44
N GLY A 82 6.67 -6.50 5.28
CA GLY A 82 7.52 -7.37 4.45
C GLY A 82 8.64 -8.10 5.19
N LYS A 83 9.50 -8.78 4.43
CA LYS A 83 10.57 -9.64 4.98
C LYS A 83 11.59 -8.81 5.76
N GLY A 84 11.77 -9.13 7.03
CA GLY A 84 12.69 -8.42 7.93
C GLY A 84 12.09 -7.23 8.67
N SER A 85 10.77 -6.99 8.58
CA SER A 85 10.08 -5.99 9.41
C SER A 85 9.90 -6.46 10.86
N MET A 86 9.78 -7.76 11.08
CA MET A 86 9.65 -8.36 12.41
C MET A 86 11.01 -8.54 13.08
N ARG A 87 11.05 -8.29 14.39
CA ARG A 87 12.23 -8.46 15.23
C ARG A 87 12.62 -9.94 15.35
N ASP A 88 11.64 -10.80 15.55
CA ASP A 88 11.86 -12.24 15.65
C ASP A 88 11.67 -12.87 14.26
N LYS A 89 12.74 -13.47 13.75
CA LYS A 89 12.74 -14.17 12.45
C LYS A 89 12.41 -15.67 12.57
N ALA A 90 12.37 -16.19 13.79
CA ALA A 90 12.26 -17.62 14.10
C ALA A 90 10.86 -18.02 14.62
N LYS A 91 9.86 -17.15 14.47
CA LYS A 91 8.48 -17.43 14.83
C LYS A 91 7.59 -17.30 13.60
#